data_AF-A0A929IP70-F1
#
_entry.id   AF-A0A929IP70-F1
#
_cell.length_a   1.000
_cell.length_b   1.000
_cell.length_c   1.000
_cell.angle_alpha   90.00
_cell.angle_beta   90.00
_cell.angle_gamma   90.00
#
_symmetry.space_group_name_H-M   'P 1'
#
loop_
_entity.id
_entity.type
_entity.pdbx_description
1 polymer ?
#
loop_
_entity_poly.entity_id
_entity_poly.type
_entity_poly.pdbx_seq_one_letter_code
_entity_poly.pdbx_strand_id
1 'polypeptide(L)' 'MSPDELRAMGERLWGRWGWQTRMAETLRVDGSTVRRWLSGASTIPGPAEVALELLLKEAERAEQQPTKKPPPT' A
#
# COMPACT_ATOMS: atom_id res chain seq x y z
N MET A 1 0.53 -13.10 -2.70
CA MET A 1 -0.57 -12.18 -2.29
C MET A 1 -1.78 -12.34 -3.21
N SER A 2 -3.00 -12.31 -2.69
CA SER A 2 -4.27 -12.40 -3.43
C SER A 2 -4.84 -11.02 -3.81
N PRO A 3 -5.80 -10.94 -4.77
CA PRO A 3 -6.43 -9.67 -5.13
C PRO A 3 -7.15 -8.96 -3.99
N ASP A 4 -7.82 -9.71 -3.11
CA ASP A 4 -8.53 -9.15 -1.96
C ASP A 4 -7.56 -8.61 -0.91
N GLU A 5 -6.45 -9.31 -0.66
CA GLU A 5 -5.37 -8.82 0.20
C GLU A 5 -4.73 -7.55 -0.38
N LEU A 6 -4.46 -7.51 -1.69
CA LEU A 6 -3.93 -6.33 -2.36
C LEU A 6 -4.87 -5.12 -2.21
N ARG A 7 -6.18 -5.34 -2.37
CA ARG A 7 -7.19 -4.31 -2.16
C ARG A 7 -7.18 -3.81 -0.73
N ALA A 8 -7.25 -4.71 0.25
CA ALA A 8 -7.28 -4.35 1.67
C ALA A 8 -6.04 -3.54 2.06
N MET A 9 -4.88 -3.94 1.55
CA MET A 9 -3.61 -3.25 1.82
C MET A 9 -3.57 -1.87 1.16
N GLY A 10 -4.04 -1.73 -0.09
CA GLY A 10 -4.16 -0.43 -0.74
C GLY A 10 -5.09 0.52 0.00
N GLU A 11 -6.27 0.02 0.41
CA GLU A 11 -7.23 0.80 1.20
C GLU A 11 -6.67 1.19 2.58
N ARG A 12 -5.83 0.34 3.19
CA ARG A 12 -5.19 0.63 4.48
C ARG A 12 -4.06 1.66 4.35
N LEU A 13 -3.25 1.59 3.30
CA LEU A 13 -2.12 2.50 3.08
C LEU A 13 -2.54 3.91 2.65
N TRP A 14 -3.58 4.02 1.80
CA TRP A 14 -3.95 5.30 1.18
C TRP A 14 -5.43 5.67 1.33
N GLY A 15 -6.23 4.85 2.00
CA GLY A 15 -7.67 5.06 2.15
C GLY A 15 -8.52 4.47 1.02
N ARG A 16 -9.85 4.55 1.15
CA ARG A 16 -10.80 3.90 0.23
C ARG A 16 -10.82 4.47 -1.19
N TRP A 17 -10.34 5.69 -1.39
CA TRP A 17 -10.40 6.39 -2.68
C TRP A 17 -9.01 6.71 -3.20
N GLY A 18 -8.78 6.50 -4.50
CA GLY A 18 -7.52 6.86 -5.16
C GLY A 18 -6.32 5.94 -4.86
N TRP A 19 -6.48 4.93 -4.00
CA TRP A 19 -5.39 4.04 -3.61
C TRP A 19 -4.77 3.27 -4.78
N GLN A 20 -5.53 2.91 -5.81
CA GLN A 20 -4.99 2.22 -6.99
C GLN A 20 -3.99 3.09 -7.75
N THR A 21 -4.30 4.37 -7.92
CA THR A 21 -3.42 5.34 -8.56
C THR A 21 -2.17 5.57 -7.72
N ARG A 22 -2.33 5.77 -6.40
CA ARG A 22 -1.21 5.95 -5.47
C ARG A 22 -0.29 4.72 -5.40
N MET A 23 -0.86 3.53 -5.43
CA MET A 23 -0.13 2.27 -5.49
C MET A 23 0.68 2.18 -6.78
N ALA A 24 0.07 2.49 -7.92
CA ALA A 24 0.73 2.50 -9.22
C ALA A 24 1.92 3.48 -9.25
N GLU A 25 1.71 4.71 -8.78
CA GLU A 25 2.76 5.74 -8.66
C GLU A 25 3.89 5.30 -7.74
N THR A 26 3.57 4.74 -6.57
CA THR A 26 4.55 4.32 -5.56
C THR A 26 5.41 3.16 -6.06
N LEU A 27 4.78 2.18 -6.72
CA LEU A 27 5.46 1.02 -7.30
C LEU A 27 6.08 1.31 -8.67
N ARG A 28 5.85 2.51 -9.23
CA ARG A 28 6.30 2.92 -10.56
C ARG A 28 5.84 1.97 -11.67
N VAL A 29 4.58 1.56 -11.60
CA VAL A 29 3.90 0.74 -12.61
C VAL A 29 2.70 1.49 -13.16
N ASP A 30 2.18 1.06 -14.31
CA ASP A 30 0.94 1.61 -14.85
C ASP A 30 -0.28 1.22 -14.00
N GLY A 31 -1.29 2.09 -13.95
CA GLY A 31 -2.56 1.78 -13.27
C GLY A 31 -3.28 0.57 -13.87
N SER A 32 -3.07 0.28 -15.16
CA SER A 32 -3.58 -0.93 -15.81
C SER A 32 -2.96 -2.20 -15.22
N THR A 33 -1.68 -2.17 -14.83
CA THR A 33 -0.99 -3.27 -14.16
C THR A 33 -1.62 -3.58 -12.81
N VAL A 34 -1.87 -2.55 -11.99
CA VAL A 34 -2.56 -2.72 -10.69
C VAL A 34 -3.96 -3.29 -10.89
N ARG A 35 -4.72 -2.82 -11.88
CA ARG A 35 -6.05 -3.37 -12.20
C ARG A 35 -5.99 -4.85 -12.62
N ARG A 36 -4.97 -5.27 -13.38
CA ARG A 36 -4.80 -6.68 -13.77
C ARG A 36 -4.44 -7.58 -12.59
N TRP A 37 -3.67 -7.08 -11.62
CA TRP A 37 -3.46 -7.80 -10.36
C TRP A 37 -4.77 -7.97 -9.59
N LEU A 38 -5.59 -6.92 -9.51
CA LEU A 38 -6.88 -6.95 -8.82
C LEU A 38 -7.94 -7.83 -9.50
N SER A 39 -7.88 -7.97 -10.82
CA SER A 39 -8.76 -8.88 -11.54
C SER A 39 -8.25 -10.32 -11.57
N GLY A 40 -7.07 -10.59 -11.00
CA GLY A 40 -6.39 -11.88 -11.11
C GLY A 40 -5.89 -12.22 -12.53
N ALA A 41 -5.93 -11.26 -13.46
CA ALA A 41 -5.50 -11.46 -14.85
C ALA A 41 -3.97 -11.54 -14.99
N SER A 42 -3.23 -11.17 -13.94
CA SER A 42 -1.78 -11.37 -13.83
C SER A 42 -1.39 -11.51 -12.37
N THR A 43 -0.36 -12.30 -12.10
CA THR A 43 0.25 -12.41 -10.77
C THR A 43 0.98 -11.13 -10.39
N ILE A 44 1.02 -10.84 -9.09
CA ILE A 44 1.83 -9.75 -8.54
C ILE A 44 3.30 -10.22 -8.52
N PRO A 45 4.25 -9.46 -9.10
CA PRO A 45 5.66 -9.82 -9.02
C PRO A 45 6.17 -9.78 -7.58
N GLY A 46 7.02 -10.74 -7.19
CA GLY A 46 7.58 -10.82 -5.84
C GLY A 46 8.17 -9.51 -5.29
N PRO A 47 8.95 -8.73 -6.06
CA PRO A 47 9.45 -7.43 -5.60
C PRO A 47 8.34 -6.42 -5.25
N ALA A 48 7.21 -6.44 -5.97
CA ALA A 48 6.07 -5.58 -5.68
C ALA A 48 5.33 -6.04 -4.41
N GLU A 49 5.19 -7.35 -4.19
CA GLU A 49 4.64 -7.88 -2.93
C GLU A 49 5.49 -7.42 -1.73
N VAL A 50 6.81 -7.62 -1.80
CA VAL A 50 7.73 -7.21 -0.73
C VAL A 50 7.70 -5.70 -0.49
N ALA A 51 7.67 -4.89 -1.54
CA ALA A 51 7.60 -3.43 -1.40
C ALA A 51 6.33 -2.98 -0.65
N LEU A 52 5.18 -3.57 -0.99
CA LEU A 52 3.91 -3.26 -0.33
C LEU A 52 3.88 -3.71 1.14
N GLU A 53 4.43 -4.88 1.45
CA GLU A 53 4.56 -5.36 2.83
C GLU A 53 5.44 -4.42 3.68
N LEU A 54 6.54 -3.93 3.12
CA LEU A 54 7.42 -2.98 3.80
C LEU A 54 6.74 -1.64 4.04
N LEU A 55 5.99 -1.13 3.06
CA LEU A 55 5.19 0.08 3.21
C LEU A 55 4.15 -0.07 4.32
N LEU A 56 3.47 -1.23 4.38
CA LEU A 56 2.47 -1.48 5.41
C LEU A 56 3.10 -1.53 6.80
N LYS A 57 4.23 -2.22 6.96
CA LYS A 57 4.98 -2.25 8.23
C LYS A 57 5.41 -0.86 8.69
N GLU A 58 5.84 0.00 7.76
CA GLU A 58 6.23 1.37 8.09
C GLU A 58 5.01 2.23 8.49
N ALA A 59 3.87 2.08 7.81
CA ALA A 59 2.62 2.74 8.19
C ALA A 59 2.16 2.32 9.61
N GLU A 60 2.20 1.03 9.92
CA GLU A 60 1.88 0.51 11.26
C GLU A 60 2.85 1.03 12.33
N ARG A 61 4.13 1.16 12.00
CA ARG A 61 5.15 1.71 12.91
C ARG A 61 4.93 3.20 13.17
N ALA A 62 4.44 3.94 12.19
CA ALA A 62 4.07 5.35 12.35
C ALA A 62 2.84 5.52 13.25
N GLU A 63 1.83 4.64 13.12
CA GLU A 63 0.65 4.63 13.99
C GLU A 63 0.98 4.32 15.46
N GLN A 64 1.93 3.41 15.69
CA GLN A 64 2.36 3.00 17.04
C GLN A 64 3.26 4.03 17.75
N GLN A 65 3.72 5.06 17.04
CA GLN A 65 4.49 6.15 17.61
C GLN A 65 3.65 7.44 17.62
N PRO A 66 2.70 7.60 18.56
CA PRO A 66 2.08 8.90 18.76
C PRO A 66 3.18 9.83 19.26
N THR A 67 3.41 10.90 18.53
CA THR A 67 4.31 12.01 18.85
C THR A 67 4.65 12.13 20.34
N LYS A 68 5.92 11.96 20.70
CA LYS A 68 6.50 12.67 21.85
C LYS A 68 6.36 14.17 21.55
N LYS A 69 5.20 14.75 21.86
CA LYS A 69 4.95 16.19 21.77
C LYS A 69 5.82 16.84 22.85
N PRO A 70 6.75 17.77 22.54
CA PRO A 70 7.50 18.46 23.58
C PRO A 70 6.53 19.30 24.43
N PRO A 71 6.77 19.41 25.75
CA PRO A 71 5.91 20.20 26.63
C PRO A 71 5.91 21.67 26.18
N PRO A 72 4.76 22.37 26.22
CA PRO A 72 4.75 23.81 26.02
C PRO A 72 5.53 24.48 27.14
N THR A 73 6.50 25.31 26.76
CA THR A 73 7.26 26.20 27.65
C THR A 73 6.38 27.32 28.19
#